data_AF-A0AAU4GG66-F1
#
_entry.id   AF-A0AAU4GG66-F1
#
_cell.length_a   1.000
_cell.length_b   1.000
_cell.length_c   1.000
_cell.angle_alpha   90.00
_cell.angle_beta   90.00
_cell.angle_gamma   90.00
#
_symmetry.space_group_name_H-M   'P 1'
#
loop_
_entity.id
_entity.type
_entity.pdbx_description
1 polymer ?
#
loop_
_entity_poly.entity_id
_entity_poly.type
_entity_poly.pdbx_seq_one_letter_code
_entity_poly.pdbx_strand_id
1 'polypeptide(L)'
;MSIPAEFADDFQYLMEYASEDWVGMSPVSATASAMAGKHPTLEQEISALLTLIGELMDRGALPGDLIKDYPDFVPWTGTKEEILQRIERETRALGDMPHSGQVTWLHVVDDNLRV
;
A
#
# COMPACT_ATOMS: atom_id res chain seq x y z
N MET A 1 -3.46 10.92 8.90
CA MET A 1 -4.03 10.43 10.17
C MET A 1 -3.08 9.33 10.57
N SER A 2 -2.39 9.46 11.71
CA SER A 2 -1.33 8.51 12.06
C SER A 2 -1.89 7.11 12.33
N ILE A 3 -1.10 6.08 12.05
CA ILE A 3 -1.42 4.69 12.37
C ILE A 3 -1.76 4.56 13.87
N PRO A 4 -2.87 3.90 14.25
CA PRO A 4 -3.19 3.68 15.66
C PRO A 4 -2.10 2.82 16.34
N ALA A 5 -1.80 3.11 17.60
CA ALA A 5 -0.69 2.46 18.31
C ALA A 5 -0.80 0.93 18.40
N GLU A 6 -2.01 0.38 18.38
CA GLU A 6 -2.27 -1.06 18.38
C GLU A 6 -1.87 -1.77 17.08
N PHE A 7 -1.67 -1.03 15.99
CA PHE A 7 -1.19 -1.53 14.69
C PHE A 7 0.27 -1.13 14.40
N ALA A 8 1.01 -0.65 15.41
CA ALA A 8 2.40 -0.21 15.22
C ALA A 8 3.30 -1.38 14.77
N ASP A 9 3.10 -2.57 15.33
CA ASP A 9 3.87 -3.77 14.98
C ASP A 9 3.53 -4.24 13.56
N ASP A 10 2.25 -4.23 13.15
CA ASP A 10 1.84 -4.56 11.79
C ASP A 10 2.40 -3.57 10.76
N PHE A 11 2.38 -2.27 11.09
CA PHE A 11 2.97 -1.24 10.24
C PHE A 11 4.48 -1.41 10.11
N GLN A 12 5.17 -1.68 11.22
CA GLN A 12 6.61 -1.95 11.21
C GLN A 12 6.93 -3.18 10.35
N TYR A 13 6.16 -4.26 10.51
CA TYR A 13 6.30 -5.46 9.69
C TYR A 13 6.14 -5.16 8.19
N LEU A 14 5.14 -4.37 7.80
CA LEU A 14 4.94 -4.00 6.39
C LEU A 14 6.10 -3.17 5.84
N MET A 15 6.68 -2.28 6.65
CA MET A 15 7.86 -1.49 6.25
C MET A 15 9.13 -2.35 6.12
N GLU A 16 9.36 -3.26 7.07
CA GLU A 16 10.47 -4.22 7.01
C GLU A 16 10.33 -5.09 5.75
N TYR A 17 9.13 -5.63 5.50
CA TYR A 17 8.86 -6.43 4.31
C TYR A 17 9.08 -5.62 3.02
N ALA A 18 8.60 -4.38 2.95
CA ALA A 18 8.80 -3.50 1.80
C ALA A 18 10.27 -3.12 1.57
N SER A 19 11.12 -3.21 2.60
CA SER A 19 12.56 -2.95 2.49
C SER A 19 13.37 -4.15 2.00
N GLU A 20 12.83 -5.36 2.19
CA GLU A 20 13.49 -6.61 1.80
C GLU A 20 12.96 -7.17 0.48
N ASP A 21 11.69 -6.92 0.15
CA ASP A 21 10.98 -7.50 -0.99
C ASP A 21 9.74 -6.64 -1.40
N TRP A 22 8.93 -7.13 -2.33
CA TRP A 22 7.70 -6.47 -2.79
C TRP A 22 6.48 -6.90 -1.99
N VAL A 23 5.84 -5.93 -1.36
CA VAL A 23 4.61 -6.17 -0.59
C VAL A 23 3.41 -6.14 -1.52
N GLY A 24 2.76 -7.30 -1.69
CA GLY A 24 1.46 -7.39 -2.35
C GLY A 24 0.32 -6.87 -1.46
N MET A 25 -0.85 -6.61 -2.06
CA MET A 25 -1.97 -6.03 -1.33
C MET A 25 -2.60 -6.93 -0.26
N SER A 26 -2.43 -8.25 -0.26
CA SER A 26 -3.07 -9.12 0.75
C SER A 26 -2.74 -8.74 2.22
N PRO A 27 -1.47 -8.64 2.64
CA PRO A 27 -1.13 -8.21 4.00
C PRO A 27 -1.54 -6.76 4.30
N VAL A 28 -1.49 -5.88 3.30
CA VAL A 28 -1.88 -4.47 3.44
C VAL A 28 -3.40 -4.36 3.67
N SER A 29 -4.20 -5.06 2.87
CA SER A 29 -5.65 -5.13 3.00
C SER A 29 -6.08 -5.76 4.32
N ALA A 30 -5.41 -6.84 4.75
CA ALA A 30 -5.70 -7.45 6.05
C ALA A 30 -5.48 -6.47 7.22
N THR A 31 -4.38 -5.72 7.19
CA THR A 31 -4.07 -4.69 8.18
C THR A 31 -5.09 -3.55 8.13
N ALA A 32 -5.41 -3.05 6.93
CA ALA A 32 -6.40 -2.00 6.72
C ALA A 32 -7.82 -2.39 7.20
N SER A 33 -8.28 -3.60 6.89
CA SER A 33 -9.56 -4.12 7.36
C SER A 33 -9.59 -4.25 8.88
N ALA A 34 -8.48 -4.69 9.50
CA ALA A 34 -8.37 -4.73 10.96
C ALA A 34 -8.43 -3.32 11.58
N MET A 35 -7.74 -2.34 10.98
CA MET A 35 -7.79 -0.93 11.38
C MET A 35 -9.20 -0.32 11.26
N ALA A 36 -9.99 -0.76 10.28
CA ALA A 36 -11.37 -0.30 10.09
C ALA A 36 -12.34 -0.81 11.18
N GLY A 37 -11.93 -1.80 11.99
CA GLY A 37 -12.65 -2.29 13.15
C GLY A 37 -13.59 -3.47 12.84
N LYS A 38 -14.65 -3.62 13.64
CA LYS A 38 -15.58 -4.75 13.51
C LYS A 38 -16.69 -4.44 12.50
N HIS A 39 -16.85 -5.32 11.52
CA HIS A 39 -17.87 -5.22 10.46
C HIS A 39 -17.85 -3.87 9.71
N PRO A 40 -16.68 -3.44 9.19
CA PRO A 40 -16.59 -2.20 8.44
C PRO A 40 -17.38 -2.32 7.13
N THR A 41 -17.82 -1.18 6.60
CA THR A 41 -18.23 -1.08 5.20
C THR A 41 -16.99 -1.02 4.31
N LEU A 42 -17.14 -1.39 3.03
CA LEU A 42 -16.04 -1.27 2.06
C LEU A 42 -15.44 0.14 2.01
N GLU A 43 -16.27 1.18 2.16
CA GLU A 43 -15.80 2.58 2.21
C GLU A 43 -14.90 2.86 3.43
N GLN A 44 -15.22 2.28 4.58
CA GLN A 44 -14.40 2.40 5.78
C GLN A 44 -13.07 1.63 5.61
N GLU A 45 -13.10 0.45 4.98
CA GLU A 45 -11.89 -0.30 4.67
C GLU A 45 -11.01 0.42 3.66
N ILE A 46 -11.59 0.98 2.60
CA ILE A 46 -10.87 1.81 1.62
C ILE A 46 -10.25 3.03 2.30
N SER A 47 -10.98 3.71 3.18
CA SER A 47 -10.42 4.85 3.92
C SER A 47 -9.24 4.45 4.82
N ALA A 48 -9.33 3.30 5.49
CA ALA A 48 -8.23 2.75 6.29
C ALA A 48 -7.04 2.34 5.40
N LEU A 49 -7.31 1.73 4.24
CA LEU A 49 -6.30 1.32 3.25
C LEU A 49 -5.50 2.52 2.74
N LEU A 50 -6.18 3.59 2.33
CA LEU A 50 -5.52 4.81 1.84
C LEU A 50 -4.73 5.51 2.94
N THR A 51 -5.21 5.44 4.19
CA THR A 51 -4.46 5.94 5.35
C THR A 51 -3.18 5.13 5.55
N LEU A 52 -3.28 3.80 5.56
CA LEU A 52 -2.14 2.90 5.74
C LEU A 52 -1.09 3.09 4.64
N ILE A 53 -1.50 3.05 3.37
CA ILE A 53 -0.60 3.25 2.23
C ILE A 53 -0.01 4.65 2.24
N GLY A 54 -0.79 5.67 2.59
CA GLY A 54 -0.30 7.03 2.70
C GLY A 54 0.83 7.16 3.73
N GLU A 55 0.73 6.50 4.88
CA GLU A 55 1.78 6.51 5.90
C GLU A 55 3.00 5.66 5.50
N LEU A 56 2.81 4.55 4.78
CA LEU A 56 3.89 3.76 4.18
C LEU A 56 4.68 4.60 3.16
N MET A 57 3.98 5.36 2.31
CA MET A 57 4.58 6.29 1.34
C MET A 57 5.39 7.39 2.01
N ASP A 58 4.89 7.96 3.12
CA ASP A 58 5.62 8.97 3.88
C ASP A 58 6.92 8.42 4.49
N ARG A 59 7.05 7.08 4.59
CA ARG A 59 8.26 6.38 5.04
C ARG A 59 9.06 5.74 3.91
N GLY A 60 8.73 6.05 2.66
CA GLY A 60 9.54 5.71 1.49
C GLY A 60 9.10 4.45 0.75
N ALA A 61 8.07 3.74 1.20
CA ALA A 61 7.50 2.63 0.44
C ALA A 61 6.60 3.16 -0.68
N LEU A 62 7.05 3.04 -1.94
CA LEU A 62 6.34 3.56 -3.10
C LEU A 62 5.46 2.48 -3.73
N PRO A 63 4.22 2.80 -4.13
CA PRO A 63 3.40 1.97 -5.00
C PRO A 63 4.02 1.85 -6.41
N GLY A 64 3.92 0.68 -7.02
CA GLY A 64 4.48 0.39 -8.33
C GLY A 64 3.97 -0.89 -8.97
N ASP A 65 4.53 -1.21 -10.12
CA ASP A 65 4.24 -2.42 -10.89
C ASP A 65 5.44 -3.36 -10.88
N LEU A 66 5.19 -4.66 -10.67
CA LEU A 66 6.19 -5.68 -10.97
C LEU A 66 6.27 -5.91 -12.47
N ILE A 67 7.49 -5.86 -13.00
CA ILE A 67 7.76 -6.13 -14.40
C ILE A 67 8.67 -7.35 -14.53
N LYS A 68 8.62 -8.01 -15.69
CA LYS A 68 9.43 -9.22 -15.93
C LYS A 68 10.93 -8.93 -16.08
N ASP A 69 11.26 -7.69 -16.47
CA ASP A 69 12.63 -7.26 -16.81
C ASP A 69 13.24 -6.42 -15.67
N TYR A 70 14.56 -6.24 -15.65
CA TYR A 70 15.22 -5.34 -14.69
C TYR A 70 14.70 -3.89 -14.83
N PRO A 71 14.40 -3.16 -13.74
CA PRO A 71 14.73 -3.44 -12.35
C PRO A 71 13.59 -4.11 -11.56
N ASP A 72 12.85 -5.06 -12.17
CA ASP A 72 11.77 -5.94 -11.65
C ASP A 72 10.59 -5.28 -10.90
N PHE A 73 10.72 -4.01 -10.54
CA PHE A 73 9.73 -3.13 -9.96
C PHE A 73 9.89 -1.71 -10.53
N VAL A 74 8.78 -1.12 -10.96
CA VAL A 74 8.74 0.26 -11.46
C VAL A 74 7.82 1.07 -10.55
N PRO A 75 8.36 2.00 -9.74
CA PRO A 75 7.53 2.87 -8.93
C PRO A 75 6.66 3.75 -9.83
N TRP A 76 5.40 3.93 -9.43
CA TRP A 76 4.51 4.83 -10.14
C TRP A 76 4.98 6.28 -10.02
N THR A 77 4.78 7.04 -11.10
CA THR A 77 5.06 8.47 -11.13
C THR A 77 3.83 9.28 -10.75
N GLY A 78 4.04 10.46 -10.17
CA GLY A 78 2.97 11.37 -9.75
C GLY A 78 3.12 11.83 -8.30
N THR A 79 2.18 12.65 -7.85
CA THR A 79 2.10 13.04 -6.44
C THR A 79 1.51 11.92 -5.59
N LYS A 80 1.71 12.00 -4.27
CA LYS A 80 1.08 11.08 -3.31
C LYS A 80 -0.43 11.06 -3.49
N GLU A 81 -1.05 12.22 -3.65
CA GLU A 81 -2.49 12.37 -3.84
C GLU A 81 -2.98 11.69 -5.11
N GLU A 82 -2.27 11.86 -6.23
CA GLU A 82 -2.62 11.23 -7.52
C GLU A 82 -2.55 9.70 -7.43
N ILE A 83 -1.51 9.18 -6.78
CA ILE A 83 -1.31 7.75 -6.56
C ILE A 83 -2.41 7.17 -5.65
N LEU A 84 -2.71 7.83 -4.53
CA LEU A 84 -3.78 7.40 -3.62
C LEU A 84 -5.15 7.44 -4.30
N GLN A 85 -5.43 8.46 -5.12
CA GLN A 85 -6.67 8.53 -5.93
C GLN A 85 -6.76 7.38 -6.95
N ARG A 86 -5.63 6.99 -7.55
CA ARG A 86 -5.57 5.82 -8.43
C ARG A 86 -5.92 4.54 -7.66
N ILE A 87 -5.29 4.30 -6.51
CA ILE A 87 -5.53 3.14 -5.64
C ILE A 87 -6.99 3.09 -5.21
N GLU A 88 -7.55 4.23 -4.79
CA GLU A 88 -8.95 4.35 -4.40
C GLU A 88 -9.88 3.92 -5.54
N ARG A 89 -9.69 4.50 -6.73
CA ARG A 89 -10.52 4.23 -7.91
C ARG A 89 -10.46 2.75 -8.30
N GLU A 90 -9.26 2.17 -8.34
CA GLU A 90 -9.07 0.77 -8.72
C GLU A 90 -9.67 -0.18 -7.67
N THR A 91 -9.50 0.12 -6.38
CA THR A 91 -10.12 -0.67 -5.30
C THR A 91 -11.64 -0.61 -5.36
N ARG A 92 -12.22 0.59 -5.56
CA ARG A 92 -13.68 0.74 -5.75
C ARG A 92 -14.19 -0.05 -6.95
N ALA A 93 -13.40 -0.13 -8.02
CA ALA A 93 -13.78 -0.88 -9.23
C ALA A 93 -13.76 -2.41 -9.01
N LEU A 94 -12.96 -2.92 -8.08
CA LEU A 94 -12.99 -4.33 -7.66
C LEU A 94 -14.28 -4.66 -6.90
N GLY A 95 -14.81 -3.71 -6.14
CA GLY A 95 -15.97 -3.90 -5.27
C GLY A 95 -15.67 -4.70 -4.00
N ASP A 96 -14.38 -4.93 -3.71
CA ASP A 96 -13.85 -5.62 -2.53
C ASP A 96 -12.41 -5.16 -2.27
N MET A 97 -11.86 -5.52 -1.11
CA MET A 97 -10.47 -5.24 -0.75
C MET A 97 -9.48 -6.01 -1.62
N PRO A 98 -8.40 -5.37 -2.10
CA PRO A 98 -7.50 -5.98 -3.08
C PRO A 98 -6.64 -7.09 -2.48
N HIS A 99 -6.41 -8.14 -3.27
CA HIS A 99 -5.45 -9.20 -3.00
C HIS A 99 -4.11 -8.94 -3.70
N SER A 100 -3.06 -9.66 -3.30
CA SER A 100 -1.74 -9.59 -3.94
C SER A 100 -1.84 -9.83 -5.45
N GLY A 101 -1.15 -8.99 -6.22
CA GLY A 101 -1.25 -8.96 -7.70
C GLY A 101 -2.39 -8.09 -8.24
N GLN A 102 -3.24 -7.51 -7.38
CA GLN A 102 -4.23 -6.50 -7.75
C GLN A 102 -3.77 -5.11 -7.30
N VAL A 103 -4.22 -4.09 -8.04
CA VAL A 103 -3.97 -2.66 -7.79
C VAL A 103 -2.50 -2.26 -7.86
N THR A 104 -1.65 -2.68 -6.91
CA THR A 104 -0.25 -2.26 -6.84
C THR A 104 0.61 -3.22 -6.01
N TRP A 105 1.93 -3.02 -6.09
CA TRP A 105 2.92 -3.55 -5.16
C TRP A 105 3.60 -2.39 -4.44
N LEU A 106 4.02 -2.58 -3.19
CA LEU A 106 4.79 -1.59 -2.45
C LEU A 106 6.22 -2.04 -2.25
N HIS A 107 7.17 -1.12 -2.44
CA HIS A 107 8.58 -1.38 -2.20
C HIS A 107 9.31 -0.10 -1.79
N VAL A 108 10.29 -0.22 -0.89
CA VAL A 108 11.20 0.86 -0.55
C VAL A 108 12.25 0.93 -1.65
N VAL A 109 12.18 1.99 -2.44
CA VAL A 109 13.16 2.23 -3.50
C VAL A 109 14.29 3.07 -2.92
N ASP A 110 15.50 2.51 -2.87
CA ASP A 110 16.70 3.24 -2.48
C ASP A 110 16.85 4.50 -3.36
N ASP A 111 17.28 5.62 -2.76
CA ASP A 111 17.55 6.88 -3.47
C ASP A 111 18.56 6.73 -4.63
N ASN A 112 19.34 5.64 -4.64
CA ASN A 112 20.29 5.30 -5.72
C ASN A 112 19.62 4.75 -7.00
N LEU A 113 18.32 4.50 -7.00
CA LEU A 113 17.54 4.02 -8.15
C LEU A 113 16.61 5.10 -8.74
N ARG A 114 16.64 6.32 -8.20
CA ARG A 114 16.02 7.50 -8.83
C ARG A 114 16.88 7.94 -10.01
N VAL A 115 16.60 7.38 -11.19
CA VAL A 115 17.21 7.79 -12.47
C VAL A 115 16.65 9.13 -12.92
#